data_AF-A0A3D2UNK8-F1
#
_entry.id   AF-A0A3D2UNK8-F1
#
_cell.length_a   1.000
_cell.length_b   1.000
_cell.length_c   1.000
_cell.angle_alpha   90.00
_cell.angle_beta   90.00
_cell.angle_gamma   90.00
#
_symmetry.space_group_name_H-M   'P 1'
#
loop_
_entity.id
_entity.type
_entity.pdbx_description
1 polymer ?
#
loop_
_entity_poly.entity_id
_entity_poly.type
_entity_poly.pdbx_seq_one_letter_code
_entity_poly.pdbx_strand_id
1 'polypeptide(L)' 'MLDNLIGNAIKYSPAESNIGVTMAMQENQVMVRIEDSGPGIPPEEQTRIFEKFYRATNRPESVEGS' A
#
# COMPACT_ATOMS: atom_id res chain seq x y z
N MET A 1 -4.07 -3.04 -11.08
CA MET A 1 -3.63 -1.86 -10.30
C MET A 1 -4.29 -1.87 -8.93
N LEU A 2 -5.63 -1.91 -8.85
CA LEU A 2 -6.33 -1.99 -7.56
C LEU A 2 -5.98 -3.26 -6.78
N ASP A 3 -5.92 -4.42 -7.45
CA ASP A 3 -5.49 -5.68 -6.83
C ASP A 3 -4.07 -5.61 -6.27
N ASN A 4 -3.17 -4.85 -6.91
CA ASN A 4 -1.79 -4.67 -6.43
C ASN A 4 -1.77 -3.85 -5.14
N LEU A 5 -2.58 -2.79 -5.07
CA LEU A 5 -2.65 -1.94 -3.88
C LEU A 5 -3.33 -2.67 -2.71
N ILE A 6 -4.44 -3.37 -2.98
CA ILE A 6 -5.12 -4.21 -1.97
C ILE A 6 -4.20 -5.35 -1.52
N GLY A 7 -3.52 -6.01 -2.46
CA GLY A 7 -2.55 -7.06 -2.17
C GLY A 7 -1.41 -6.55 -1.30
N ASN A 8 -0.86 -5.37 -1.58
CA ASN A 8 0.14 -4.73 -0.74
C ASN A 8 -0.40 -4.44 0.67
N ALA A 9 -1.61 -3.86 0.77
CA ALA A 9 -2.23 -3.56 2.05
C ALA A 9 -2.39 -4.81 2.92
N ILE A 10 -2.89 -5.91 2.36
CA ILE A 10 -3.01 -7.21 3.06
C ILE A 10 -1.65 -7.75 3.48
N LYS A 11 -0.67 -7.67 2.57
CA LYS A 11 0.65 -8.27 2.73
C LYS A 11 1.52 -7.56 3.77
N TYR A 12 1.41 -6.24 3.87
CA TYR A 12 2.25 -5.42 4.76
C TYR A 12 1.56 -5.04 6.07
N SER A 13 0.26 -5.29 6.22
CA SER A 13 -0.43 -5.03 7.49
C SER A 13 -0.23 -6.16 8.51
N PRO A 14 -0.25 -5.84 9.82
CA PRO A 14 -0.24 -6.85 10.88
C PRO A 14 -1.40 -7.84 10.78
N ALA A 15 -1.22 -9.03 11.37
CA ALA A 15 -2.31 -9.99 11.51
C ALA A 15 -3.49 -9.36 12.27
N GLU A 16 -4.70 -9.75 11.89
CA GLU A 16 -5.95 -9.28 12.51
C GLU A 16 -6.21 -7.76 12.37
N SER A 17 -5.50 -7.08 11.47
CA SER A 17 -5.79 -5.68 11.11
C SER A 17 -6.89 -5.58 10.05
N ASN A 18 -7.57 -4.43 10.03
CA ASN A 18 -8.59 -4.13 9.03
C ASN A 18 -7.99 -3.34 7.87
N ILE A 19 -8.31 -3.74 6.65
CA ILE A 19 -8.03 -2.94 5.44
C ILE A 19 -9.28 -2.14 5.10
N GLY A 20 -9.17 -0.82 5.11
CA GLY A 20 -10.23 0.10 4.73
C GLY A 20 -10.21 0.37 3.23
N VAL A 21 -11.34 0.23 2.54
CA VAL A 21 -11.49 0.65 1.15
C VAL A 21 -12.68 1.58 1.04
N THR A 22 -12.43 2.82 0.63
CA THR A 22 -13.46 3.84 0.44
C THR A 22 -13.46 4.31 -1.00
N MET A 23 -14.65 4.50 -1.57
CA MET A 23 -14.83 5.12 -2.88
C MET A 23 -15.72 6.34 -2.74
N ALA A 24 -15.29 7.44 -3.34
CA ALA A 24 -16.06 8.68 -3.39
C ALA A 24 -16.02 9.26 -4.79
N MET A 25 -17.13 9.87 -5.22
CA MET A 25 -17.13 10.73 -6.39
C MET A 25 -16.60 12.10 -5.99
N GLN A 26 -15.56 12.58 -6.67
CA GLN A 26 -15.11 13.97 -6.58
C GLN A 26 -15.16 14.60 -7.96
N GLU A 27 -16.02 15.60 -8.12
CA GLU A 27 -16.31 16.26 -9.40
C GLU A 27 -16.69 15.23 -10.48
N ASN A 28 -15.78 14.98 -11.43
CA ASN A 28 -15.97 14.05 -12.55
C ASN A 28 -14.99 12.85 -12.48
N GLN A 29 -14.50 12.53 -11.28
CA GLN A 29 -13.54 11.45 -11.03
C GLN A 29 -13.98 10.58 -9.85
N VAL A 30 -13.62 9.30 -9.92
CA VAL A 30 -13.76 8.36 -8.81
C VAL A 30 -12.47 8.35 -8.01
N MET A 31 -12.52 8.78 -6.76
CA MET A 31 -11.45 8.62 -5.81
C MET A 31 -11.60 7.28 -5.10
N VAL A 32 -10.56 6.44 -5.17
CA VAL A 32 -10.46 5.20 -4.41
C VAL A 32 -9.36 5.37 -3.37
N ARG A 33 -9.70 5.17 -2.10
CA ARG A 33 -8.78 5.24 -0.96
C ARG A 33 -8.64 3.85 -0.36
N ILE A 34 -7.40 3.41 -0.19
CA ILE A 34 -7.05 2.17 0.49
C ILE A 34 -6.25 2.57 1.74
N GLU A 35 -6.69 2.14 2.90
CA GLU A 35 -6.09 2.42 4.20
C GLU A 35 -5.70 1.11 4.88
N ASP A 36 -4.45 1.04 5.33
CA ASP A 36 -3.85 -0.15 5.92
C ASP A 36 -3.09 0.23 7.21
N SER A 37 -2.69 -0.76 8.00
CA SER A 37 -1.99 -0.57 9.29
C SER A 37 -0.55 -1.07 9.25
N GLY A 38 0.04 -1.18 8.06
CA GLY A 38 1.42 -1.58 7.86
C GLY A 38 2.43 -0.54 8.34
N PRO A 39 3.74 -0.83 8.21
CA PRO A 39 4.82 0.03 8.69
C PRO A 39 4.96 1.36 7.93
N GLY A 40 4.14 1.59 6.90
CA GLY A 40 4.23 2.75 6.02
C GLY A 40 5.48 2.74 5.13
N ILE A 41 5.69 3.82 4.38
CA ILE A 41 6.86 4.03 3.53
C ILE A 41 7.60 5.27 4.05
N PRO A 42 8.92 5.20 4.32
CA PRO A 42 9.68 6.35 4.77
C PRO A 42 9.59 7.51 3.76
N PRO A 43 9.46 8.77 4.20
CA PRO A 43 9.22 9.92 3.31
C PRO A 43 10.21 10.02 2.13
N GLU A 44 11.48 9.76 2.40
CA GLU A 44 12.58 9.77 1.43
C GLU A 44 12.49 8.66 0.37
N GLU A 45 11.67 7.62 0.63
CA GLU A 45 11.47 6.47 -0.25
C GLU A 45 10.15 6.55 -1.04
N GLN A 46 9.21 7.44 -0.67
CA GLN A 46 7.86 7.49 -1.25
C GLN A 46 7.84 7.75 -2.76
N THR A 47 8.78 8.54 -3.28
CA THR A 47 8.89 8.80 -4.73
C THR A 47 9.50 7.62 -5.48
N ARG A 48 10.32 6.83 -4.78
CA ARG A 48 11.13 5.75 -5.35
C ARG A 48 10.38 4.42 -5.42
N ILE A 49 9.29 4.25 -4.66
CA ILE A 49 8.47 3.02 -4.70
C ILE A 49 7.83 2.72 -6.07
N PHE A 50 7.84 3.68 -6.99
CA PHE A 50 7.41 3.49 -8.38
C PHE A 50 8.56 3.14 -9.33
N GLU A 51 9.81 3.20 -8.88
CA GLU A 51 10.97 2.78 -9.66
C GLU A 51 11.02 1.26 -9.78
N LYS A 52 11.42 0.78 -10.96
CA LYS A 52 11.50 -0.65 -11.21
C LYS A 52 12.56 -1.28 -10.30
N PHE A 53 12.20 -2.41 -9.69
CA PHE A 53 13.02 -3.16 -8.73
C PHE A 53 13.30 -2.43 -7.40
N TYR A 54 12.78 -1.21 -7.22
CA TYR A 54 12.95 -0.52 -5.95
C TYR A 54 12.11 -1.16 -4.86
N ARG A 55 12.72 -1.20 -3.69
CA ARG A 55 12.18 -1.89 -2.54
C ARG A 55 12.53 -1.07 -1.30
N ALA A 56 11.50 -0.44 -0.71
CA ALA A 56 11.49 0.15 0.64
C ALA A 56 12.31 -0.64 1.69
N THR A 57 13.07 0.06 2.54
CA THR A 57 13.99 -0.60 3.49
C THR A 57 13.30 -1.15 4.74
N ASN A 58 12.18 -0.57 5.15
CA ASN A 58 11.47 -0.86 6.40
C ASN A 58 10.46 -2.03 6.32
N ARG A 59 10.75 -3.08 5.55
CA ARG A 59 9.83 -4.23 5.44
C ARG A 59 9.88 -5.14 6.66
N PRO A 60 8.75 -5.77 7.03
CA PRO A 60 8.78 -6.95 7.88
C PRO A 60 9.51 -8.10 7.16
N GLU A 61 10.36 -8.86 7.87
CA GLU A 61 11.15 -9.97 7.31
C GLU A 61 10.29 -11.08 6.70
N SER A 62 9.03 -11.20 7.13
CA SER A 62 8.09 -12.25 6.71
C SER A 62 7.41 -12.00 5.36
N VAL A 63 7.77 -10.93 4.63
CA VAL A 63 7.06 -10.50 3.42
C VAL A 63 7.86 -10.78 2.15
N GLU A 64 7.58 -11.91 1.50
CA GLU A 64 8.20 -12.30 0.21
C GLU A 64 7.83 -11.34 -0.92
N GLY A 65 8.63 -11.26 -2.00
CA GLY A 65 8.31 -10.40 -3.15
C GLY A 65 7.18 -10.96 -4.02
N SER A 66 6.53 -10.12 -4.82
CA SER A 66 5.64 -10.54 -5.91
C SER A 66 6.18 -10.02 -7.23
#